data_AF-A0A5C1YU35-F1
#
_entry.id   AF-A0A5C1YU35-F1
#
_cell.length_a   1.000
_cell.length_b   1.000
_cell.length_c   1.000
_cell.angle_alpha   90.00
_cell.angle_beta   90.00
_cell.angle_gamma   90.00
#
_symmetry.space_group_name_H-M   'P 1'
#
loop_
_entity.id
_entity.type
_entity.pdbx_description
1 polymer ?
#
loop_
_entity_poly.entity_id
_entity_poly.type
_entity_poly.pdbx_seq_one_letter_code
_entity_poly.pdbx_strand_id
1 'polypeptide(L)'
;MAERAVIHQNSGQGCGEPRGEPGNNGEQGHSAGLLLASCRQTMGWTLMQLERRSGIPRSEFRCWARGQAAMPVEVRVWLCALRALHRQYPSPLSASVRMGGNRPPMGPREVARACLVIGWSERVLAERMGEHRTHLRRLLERGERLDPRRSRWLDHLEDGHLTWSRP
;
A
#
# COMPACT_ATOMS: atom_id res chain seq x y z
N MET A 1 -42.22 -48.66 57.73
CA MET A 1 -42.61 -47.74 56.64
C MET A 1 -41.36 -47.56 55.78
N ALA A 2 -41.12 -48.39 54.75
CA ALA A 2 -41.64 -48.23 53.37
C ALA A 2 -41.48 -46.76 52.92
N GLU A 3 -40.53 -46.41 52.06
CA GLU A 3 -40.60 -46.66 50.61
C GLU A 3 -39.23 -46.69 49.91
N ARG A 4 -39.16 -47.47 48.82
CA ARG A 4 -38.04 -47.64 47.88
C ARG A 4 -38.16 -46.65 46.71
N ALA A 5 -37.03 -46.21 46.16
CA ALA A 5 -36.86 -45.90 44.74
C ALA A 5 -35.38 -46.12 44.40
N VAL A 6 -34.96 -47.27 43.85
CA VAL A 6 -34.97 -47.71 42.43
C VAL A 6 -34.16 -46.79 41.50
N ILE A 7 -33.14 -47.43 40.92
CA ILE A 7 -32.02 -46.99 40.09
C ILE A 7 -32.49 -46.67 38.65
N HIS A 8 -31.83 -45.74 37.97
CA HIS A 8 -31.45 -45.98 36.58
C HIS A 8 -30.08 -45.36 36.25
N GLN A 9 -29.12 -46.25 36.00
CA GLN A 9 -27.91 -45.94 35.26
C GLN A 9 -28.29 -45.75 33.79
N ASN A 10 -27.63 -44.81 33.11
CA ASN A 10 -27.49 -44.88 31.67
C ASN A 10 -26.07 -44.47 31.29
N SER A 11 -25.32 -45.47 30.83
CA SER A 11 -24.03 -45.40 30.20
C SER A 11 -24.19 -44.88 28.77
N GLY A 12 -23.28 -44.04 28.30
CA GLY A 12 -23.21 -43.65 26.89
C GLY A 12 -22.00 -42.76 26.60
N GLN A 13 -20.99 -43.38 25.99
CA GLN A 13 -19.97 -42.85 25.05
C GLN A 13 -19.91 -41.32 24.86
N GLY A 14 -18.76 -40.65 24.93
CA GLY A 14 -17.53 -41.00 24.20
C GLY A 14 -17.48 -40.21 22.88
N CYS A 15 -16.47 -39.33 22.76
CA CYS A 15 -16.02 -38.60 21.55
C CYS A 15 -16.80 -37.34 21.13
N GLY A 16 -16.14 -36.19 21.28
CA GLY A 16 -16.52 -34.92 20.68
C GLY A 16 -15.60 -33.82 21.19
N GLU A 17 -14.57 -33.52 20.41
CA GLU A 17 -13.51 -32.53 20.67
C GLU A 17 -14.05 -31.19 21.19
N PRO A 18 -13.27 -30.43 22.01
CA PRO A 18 -13.63 -29.05 22.30
C PRO A 18 -13.68 -28.29 20.97
N ARG A 19 -14.89 -27.88 20.58
CA ARG A 19 -15.15 -26.96 19.48
C ARG A 19 -14.11 -25.84 19.58
N GLY A 20 -13.23 -25.79 18.58
CA GLY A 20 -12.21 -24.78 18.46
C GLY A 20 -12.80 -23.41 18.71
N GLU A 21 -12.12 -22.67 19.59
CA GLU A 21 -12.38 -21.27 19.84
C GLU A 21 -12.59 -20.55 18.51
N PRO A 22 -13.54 -19.61 18.39
CA PRO A 22 -13.58 -18.72 17.25
C PRO A 22 -12.28 -17.94 17.26
N GLY A 23 -11.32 -18.41 16.44
CA GLY A 23 -10.03 -17.78 16.27
C GLY A 23 -10.23 -16.29 16.05
N ASN A 24 -9.38 -15.52 16.72
CA ASN A 24 -9.31 -14.06 16.75
C ASN A 24 -9.03 -13.46 15.35
N ASN A 25 -9.93 -13.72 14.39
CA ASN A 25 -9.85 -13.34 12.99
C ASN A 25 -10.48 -11.95 12.74
N GLY A 26 -11.18 -11.40 13.73
CA GLY A 26 -11.87 -10.11 13.65
C GLY A 26 -10.94 -8.89 13.67
N GLU A 27 -9.79 -9.01 14.33
CA GLU A 27 -8.83 -7.89 14.47
C GLU A 27 -7.96 -7.69 13.22
N GLN A 28 -7.69 -8.74 12.46
CA GLN A 28 -6.82 -8.66 11.28
C GLN A 28 -7.54 -8.08 10.05
N GLY A 29 -8.83 -8.41 9.86
CA GLY A 29 -9.63 -7.94 8.71
C GLY A 29 -9.83 -6.41 8.69
N HIS A 30 -10.00 -5.79 9.86
CA HIS A 30 -10.14 -4.33 9.98
C HIS A 30 -8.80 -3.61 9.72
N SER A 31 -7.66 -4.22 10.08
CA SER A 31 -6.33 -3.64 9.84
C SER A 31 -5.93 -3.63 8.35
N ALA A 32 -6.24 -4.70 7.61
CA ALA A 32 -5.83 -4.87 6.22
C ALA A 32 -6.62 -3.96 5.27
N GLY A 33 -7.95 -3.85 5.45
CA GLY A 33 -8.79 -2.95 4.67
C GLY A 33 -8.39 -1.47 4.85
N LEU A 34 -8.17 -1.04 6.10
CA LEU A 34 -7.71 0.31 6.40
C LEU A 34 -6.31 0.58 5.86
N LEU A 35 -5.40 -0.38 5.98
CA LEU A 35 -4.07 -0.28 5.39
C LEU A 35 -4.17 -0.07 3.87
N LEU A 36 -4.92 -0.91 3.16
CA LEU A 36 -5.09 -0.80 1.71
C LEU A 36 -5.70 0.53 1.29
N ALA A 37 -6.75 0.98 1.98
CA ALA A 37 -7.37 2.28 1.72
C ALA A 37 -6.36 3.43 1.92
N SER A 38 -5.64 3.42 3.05
CA SER A 38 -4.62 4.41 3.39
C SER A 38 -3.47 4.43 2.38
N CYS A 39 -2.96 3.25 2.00
CA CYS A 39 -1.91 3.07 1.01
C CYS A 39 -2.32 3.62 -0.35
N ARG A 40 -3.51 3.24 -0.83
CA ARG A 40 -4.03 3.71 -2.13
C ARG A 40 -4.19 5.22 -2.17
N GLN A 41 -4.73 5.82 -1.13
CA GLN A 41 -4.87 7.27 -1.03
C GLN A 41 -3.50 7.96 -0.97
N THR A 42 -2.60 7.46 -0.11
CA THR A 42 -1.27 8.06 0.10
C THR A 42 -0.43 8.02 -1.17
N MET A 43 -0.40 6.88 -1.87
CA MET A 43 0.39 6.68 -3.09
C MET A 43 -0.31 7.18 -4.36
N GLY A 44 -1.62 7.47 -4.32
CA GLY A 44 -2.40 7.81 -5.51
C GLY A 44 -2.59 6.61 -6.45
N TRP A 45 -2.69 5.39 -5.90
CA TRP A 45 -2.82 4.15 -6.66
C TRP A 45 -4.25 3.59 -6.62
N THR A 46 -4.66 3.04 -7.76
CA THR A 46 -5.85 2.20 -7.94
C THR A 46 -5.54 0.74 -7.61
N LEU A 47 -6.58 -0.10 -7.49
CA LEU A 47 -6.40 -1.56 -7.38
C LEU A 47 -5.67 -2.16 -8.59
N MET A 48 -5.89 -1.59 -9.78
CA MET A 48 -5.18 -2.02 -11.00
C MET A 48 -3.68 -1.70 -10.93
N GLN A 49 -3.31 -0.55 -10.37
CA GLN A 49 -1.90 -0.23 -10.14
C GLN A 49 -1.28 -1.16 -9.10
N LEU A 50 -2.00 -1.47 -8.00
CA LEU A 50 -1.52 -2.46 -7.02
C LEU A 50 -1.25 -3.82 -7.67
N GLU A 51 -2.16 -4.31 -8.51
CA GLU A 51 -1.99 -5.57 -9.25
C GLU A 51 -0.76 -5.53 -10.16
N ARG A 52 -0.63 -4.49 -11.00
CA ARG A 52 0.52 -4.36 -11.92
C ARG A 52 1.87 -4.26 -11.20
N ARG A 53 1.88 -3.60 -10.04
CA ARG A 53 3.11 -3.35 -9.28
C ARG A 53 3.51 -4.57 -8.48
N SER A 54 2.60 -5.18 -7.76
CA SER A 54 2.88 -6.37 -6.95
C SER A 54 2.93 -7.68 -7.75
N GLY A 55 2.25 -7.76 -8.89
CA GLY A 55 1.97 -9.04 -9.58
C GLY A 55 0.83 -9.84 -8.96
N ILE A 56 0.20 -9.33 -7.90
CA ILE A 56 -0.86 -10.02 -7.15
C ILE A 56 -2.23 -9.63 -7.73
N PRO A 57 -3.12 -10.59 -8.02
CA PRO A 57 -4.44 -10.29 -8.55
C PRO A 57 -5.25 -9.33 -7.68
N ARG A 58 -5.99 -8.40 -8.29
CA ARG A 58 -6.89 -7.48 -7.56
C ARG A 58 -7.97 -8.18 -6.75
N SER A 59 -8.28 -9.46 -7.03
CA SER A 59 -9.18 -10.28 -6.23
C SER A 59 -8.62 -10.53 -4.83
N GLU A 60 -7.33 -10.83 -4.70
CA GLU A 60 -6.66 -11.04 -3.41
C GLU A 60 -6.74 -9.78 -2.54
N PHE A 61 -6.41 -8.62 -3.12
CA PHE A 61 -6.54 -7.34 -2.43
C PHE A 61 -7.97 -7.06 -1.96
N ARG A 62 -8.99 -7.50 -2.71
CA ARG A 62 -10.40 -7.38 -2.28
C ARG A 62 -10.74 -8.36 -1.17
N CYS A 63 -10.26 -9.59 -1.23
CA CYS A 63 -10.43 -10.59 -0.17
C CYS A 63 -9.82 -10.08 1.14
N TRP A 64 -8.58 -9.57 1.12
CA TRP A 64 -7.93 -8.98 2.29
C TRP A 64 -8.67 -7.74 2.80
N ALA A 65 -9.12 -6.86 1.89
CA ALA A 65 -9.85 -5.66 2.29
C ALA A 65 -11.20 -5.96 2.96
N ARG A 66 -11.80 -7.12 2.64
CA ARG A 66 -13.06 -7.59 3.23
C ARG A 66 -12.85 -8.51 4.44
N GLY A 67 -11.60 -8.76 4.84
CA GLY A 67 -11.27 -9.73 5.89
C GLY A 67 -11.59 -11.18 5.54
N GLN A 68 -11.75 -11.49 4.24
CA GLN A 68 -12.04 -12.85 3.75
C GLN A 68 -10.79 -13.73 3.68
N ALA A 69 -9.60 -13.13 3.73
CA ALA A 69 -8.32 -13.82 3.78
C ALA A 69 -7.31 -12.97 4.55
N ALA A 70 -6.30 -13.62 5.14
CA ALA A 70 -5.19 -12.93 5.77
C ALA A 70 -4.25 -12.37 4.69
N MET A 71 -3.84 -11.10 4.84
CA MET A 71 -2.82 -10.49 3.98
C MET A 71 -1.44 -11.03 4.35
N PRO A 72 -0.64 -11.53 3.38
CA PRO A 72 0.74 -11.96 3.61
C PRO A 72 1.59 -10.85 4.25
N VAL A 73 2.53 -11.24 5.10
CA VAL A 73 3.36 -10.31 5.87
C VAL A 73 4.25 -9.50 4.94
N GLU A 74 4.79 -10.10 3.90
CA GLU A 74 5.68 -9.50 2.90
C GLU A 74 4.96 -8.37 2.16
N VAL A 75 3.72 -8.62 1.74
CA VAL A 75 2.84 -7.61 1.10
C VAL A 75 2.54 -6.47 2.06
N ARG A 76 2.28 -6.79 3.34
CA ARG A 76 2.02 -5.78 4.37
C ARG A 76 3.25 -4.90 4.61
N VAL A 77 4.43 -5.50 4.75
CA VAL A 77 5.71 -4.78 4.93
C VAL A 77 5.98 -3.88 3.73
N TRP A 78 5.85 -4.40 2.51
CA TRP A 78 6.01 -3.66 1.27
C TRP A 78 5.07 -2.44 1.19
N LEU A 79 3.77 -2.63 1.44
CA LEU A 79 2.79 -1.54 1.46
C LEU A 79 3.09 -0.50 2.54
N CYS A 80 3.52 -0.94 3.73
CA CYS A 80 3.91 -0.05 4.81
C CYS A 80 5.15 0.78 4.46
N ALA A 81 6.18 0.16 3.87
CA ALA A 81 7.41 0.83 3.45
C ALA A 81 7.12 1.89 2.38
N LEU A 82 6.37 1.54 1.32
CA LEU A 82 5.98 2.51 0.29
C LEU A 82 5.10 3.63 0.84
N ARG A 83 4.17 3.33 1.74
CA ARG A 83 3.35 4.35 2.40
C ARG A 83 4.21 5.29 3.25
N ALA A 84 5.17 4.76 4.00
CA ALA A 84 6.08 5.56 4.81
C ALA A 84 6.93 6.49 3.93
N LEU A 85 7.45 5.99 2.81
CA LEU A 85 8.17 6.78 1.81
C LEU A 85 7.32 7.96 1.31
N HIS A 86 6.09 7.71 0.86
CA HIS A 86 5.20 8.77 0.36
C HIS A 86 4.76 9.76 1.46
N ARG A 87 4.70 9.33 2.73
CA ARG A 87 4.46 10.23 3.88
C ARG A 87 5.69 11.06 4.24
N GLN A 88 6.89 10.56 3.99
CA GLN A 88 8.12 11.29 4.17
C GLN A 88 8.31 12.38 3.11
N TYR A 89 7.82 12.11 1.89
CA TYR A 89 7.94 12.99 0.72
C TYR A 89 6.58 13.32 0.07
N PRO A 90 5.61 13.92 0.80
CA PRO A 90 4.26 14.17 0.27
C PRO A 90 4.22 15.21 -0.86
N SER A 91 5.18 16.14 -0.89
CA SER A 91 5.33 17.18 -1.90
C SER A 91 6.80 17.63 -2.06
N PRO A 92 7.16 18.37 -3.13
CA PRO A 92 8.49 18.95 -3.29
C PRO A 92 8.93 19.87 -2.15
N LEU A 93 7.97 20.46 -1.42
CA LEU A 93 8.22 21.41 -0.34
C LEU A 93 8.53 20.72 1.00
N SER A 94 8.45 19.39 1.06
CA SER A 94 8.69 18.64 2.29
C SER A 94 10.09 18.92 2.86
N ALA A 95 10.19 19.10 4.17
CA ALA A 95 11.46 19.34 4.87
C ALA A 95 12.45 18.17 4.72
N SER A 96 11.93 16.96 4.53
CA SER A 96 12.73 15.75 4.30
C SER A 96 13.51 15.77 2.99
N VAL A 97 13.13 16.60 2.01
CA VAL A 97 13.83 16.68 0.72
C VAL A 97 15.18 17.33 0.96
N ARG A 98 16.24 16.50 0.99
CA ARG A 98 17.61 16.97 1.18
C ARG A 98 18.15 17.46 -0.15
N MET A 99 18.52 18.73 -0.19
CA MET A 99 19.19 19.33 -1.33
C MET A 99 20.67 18.92 -1.28
N GLY A 100 21.05 17.92 -2.08
CA GLY A 100 22.42 17.41 -2.15
C GLY A 100 22.60 16.38 -3.27
N GLY A 101 23.85 16.04 -3.59
CA GLY A 101 24.19 15.09 -4.65
C GLY A 101 24.42 15.72 -6.03
N ASN A 102 25.00 14.94 -6.94
CA ASN A 102 25.51 15.40 -8.24
C ASN A 102 24.57 15.12 -9.43
N ARG A 103 23.38 14.54 -9.21
CA ARG A 103 22.43 14.31 -10.31
C ARG A 103 21.96 15.66 -10.87
N PRO A 104 21.99 15.88 -12.20
CA PRO A 104 21.45 17.09 -12.80
C PRO A 104 19.94 17.18 -12.62
N PRO A 105 19.33 18.38 -12.71
CA PRO A 105 17.89 18.54 -12.70
C PRO A 105 17.21 17.71 -13.78
N MET A 106 16.08 17.07 -13.44
CA MET A 106 15.39 16.13 -14.31
C MET A 106 14.83 16.82 -15.56
N GLY A 107 15.16 16.29 -16.73
CA GLY A 107 14.48 16.64 -17.97
C GLY A 107 13.25 15.78 -18.22
N PRO A 108 12.58 15.95 -19.37
CA PRO A 108 11.32 15.25 -19.65
C PRO A 108 11.42 13.73 -19.61
N ARG A 109 12.55 13.17 -20.08
CA ARG A 109 12.78 11.72 -20.09
C ARG A 109 12.94 11.17 -18.68
N GLU A 110 13.71 11.84 -17.82
CA GLU A 110 13.88 11.45 -16.43
C GLU A 110 12.58 11.55 -15.64
N VAL A 111 11.80 12.62 -15.87
CA VAL A 111 10.47 12.77 -15.25
C VAL A 111 9.53 11.64 -15.69
N ALA A 112 9.49 11.33 -16.98
CA ALA A 112 8.67 10.24 -17.50
C ALA A 112 9.07 8.90 -16.89
N ARG A 113 10.37 8.60 -16.78
CA ARG A 113 10.89 7.41 -16.10
C ARG A 113 10.45 7.36 -14.64
N ALA A 114 10.63 8.44 -13.88
CA ALA A 114 10.25 8.49 -12.47
C ALA A 114 8.74 8.24 -12.29
N CYS A 115 7.89 8.86 -13.11
CA CYS A 115 6.45 8.58 -13.14
C CYS A 115 6.15 7.11 -13.43
N LEU A 116 6.85 6.49 -14.39
CA LEU A 116 6.69 5.07 -14.70
C LEU A 116 7.14 4.17 -13.55
N VAL A 117 8.20 4.51 -12.83
CA VAL A 117 8.68 3.75 -11.66
C VAL A 117 7.69 3.88 -10.50
N ILE A 118 7.31 5.10 -10.14
CA ILE A 118 6.39 5.41 -9.03
C ILE A 118 4.94 4.99 -9.34
N GLY A 119 4.62 4.83 -10.63
CA GLY A 119 3.28 4.51 -11.10
C GLY A 119 2.31 5.68 -11.04
N TRP A 120 2.82 6.89 -11.24
CA TRP A 120 2.00 8.09 -11.36
C TRP A 120 1.68 8.42 -12.81
N SER A 121 0.50 9.02 -13.01
CA SER A 121 0.22 9.77 -14.23
C SER A 121 0.79 11.18 -14.11
N GLU A 122 0.97 11.86 -15.24
CA GLU A 122 1.32 13.29 -15.27
C GLU A 122 0.33 14.14 -14.46
N ARG A 123 -0.95 13.76 -14.44
CA ARG A 123 -1.97 14.43 -13.62
C ARG A 123 -1.65 14.32 -12.13
N VAL A 124 -1.38 13.11 -11.64
CA VAL A 124 -1.04 12.91 -10.22
C VAL A 124 0.25 13.63 -9.88
N LEU A 125 1.25 13.60 -10.77
CA LEU A 125 2.49 14.34 -10.58
C LEU A 125 2.23 15.84 -10.41
N ALA A 126 1.46 16.45 -11.32
CA ALA A 126 1.14 17.88 -11.27
C ALA A 126 0.39 18.24 -9.99
N GLU A 127 -0.63 17.44 -9.61
CA GLU A 127 -1.38 17.63 -8.37
C GLU A 127 -0.45 17.60 -7.14
N ARG A 128 0.51 16.67 -7.09
CA ARG A 128 1.48 16.53 -5.98
C ARG A 128 2.54 17.64 -5.96
N MET A 129 2.84 18.23 -7.12
CA MET A 129 3.70 19.41 -7.23
C MET A 129 2.98 20.72 -6.87
N GLY A 130 1.65 20.71 -6.76
CA GLY A 130 0.86 21.94 -6.63
C GLY A 130 0.81 22.75 -7.94
N GLU A 131 0.94 22.07 -9.08
CA GLU A 131 1.02 22.67 -10.41
C GLU A 131 -0.21 22.33 -11.25
N HIS A 132 -0.56 23.20 -12.20
CA HIS A 132 -1.59 22.85 -13.18
C HIS A 132 -1.03 21.88 -14.22
N ARG A 133 -1.74 20.79 -14.53
CA ARG A 133 -1.27 19.75 -15.47
C ARG A 133 -0.79 20.32 -16.80
N THR A 134 -1.54 21.27 -17.38
CA THR A 134 -1.18 21.90 -18.66
C THR A 134 0.12 22.70 -18.58
N HIS A 135 0.42 23.30 -17.43
CA HIS A 135 1.67 24.03 -17.23
C HIS A 135 2.85 23.05 -17.21
N LEU A 136 2.77 22.00 -16.38
CA LEU A 136 3.78 20.95 -16.31
C LEU A 136 4.01 20.31 -17.69
N ARG A 137 2.94 19.98 -18.41
CA ARG A 137 3.03 19.40 -19.75
C ARG A 137 3.81 20.30 -20.72
N ARG A 138 3.45 21.58 -20.80
CA ARG A 138 4.11 22.54 -21.71
C ARG A 138 5.59 22.70 -21.38
N LEU A 139 5.92 22.76 -20.09
CA LEU A 139 7.32 22.80 -19.62
C LEU A 139 8.09 21.57 -20.15
N LEU A 140 7.54 20.37 -19.95
CA LEU A 140 8.19 19.13 -20.40
C LEU A 140 8.24 18.99 -21.92
N GLU A 141 7.20 19.41 -22.65
CA GLU A 141 7.16 19.39 -24.12
C GLU A 141 8.20 20.33 -24.74
N ARG A 142 8.54 21.43 -24.08
CA ARG A 142 9.60 22.36 -24.49
C ARG A 142 11.01 21.85 -24.21
N GLY A 143 11.16 20.68 -23.61
CA GLY A 143 12.46 20.16 -23.20
C GLY A 143 13.01 20.81 -21.93
N GLU A 144 12.21 21.64 -21.24
CA GLU A 144 12.65 22.30 -20.02
C GLU A 144 12.83 21.28 -18.88
N ARG A 145 13.75 21.60 -17.97
CA ARG A 145 14.05 20.78 -16.80
C ARG A 145 13.23 21.25 -15.61
N LEU A 146 12.87 20.32 -14.74
CA LEU A 146 12.35 20.68 -13.43
C LEU A 146 13.40 21.45 -12.64
N ASP A 147 12.95 22.30 -11.73
CA ASP A 147 13.87 22.93 -10.79
C ASP A 147 14.58 21.86 -9.92
N PRO A 148 15.72 22.21 -9.32
CA PRO A 148 16.50 21.25 -8.53
C PRO A 148 15.71 20.59 -7.40
N ARG A 149 14.79 21.31 -6.74
CA ARG A 149 14.07 20.78 -5.58
C ARG A 149 13.00 19.77 -6.01
N ARG A 150 12.23 20.07 -7.05
CA ARG A 150 11.27 19.12 -7.65
C ARG A 150 11.96 17.88 -8.21
N SER A 151 13.12 18.07 -8.83
CA SER A 151 13.95 16.96 -9.31
C SER A 151 14.38 16.04 -8.16
N ARG A 152 14.91 16.61 -7.07
CA ARG A 152 15.36 15.84 -5.89
C ARG A 152 14.23 15.10 -5.19
N TRP A 153 13.07 15.73 -5.10
CA TRP A 153 11.89 15.08 -4.55
C TRP A 153 11.48 13.84 -5.37
N LEU A 154 11.48 13.94 -6.70
CA LEU A 154 11.21 12.79 -7.57
C LEU A 154 12.31 11.74 -7.50
N ASP A 155 13.59 12.13 -7.39
CA ASP A 155 14.71 11.20 -7.20
C ASP A 155 14.46 10.31 -5.97
N HIS A 156 14.15 10.91 -4.82
CA HIS A 156 13.91 10.15 -3.59
C HIS A 156 12.73 9.18 -3.69
N LEU A 157 11.65 9.59 -4.35
CA LEU A 157 10.50 8.72 -4.59
C LEU A 157 10.85 7.60 -5.57
N GLU A 158 11.53 7.91 -6.67
CA GLU A 158 11.98 6.94 -7.66
C GLU A 158 12.88 5.87 -7.02
N ASP A 159 13.91 6.29 -6.30
CA ASP A 159 14.87 5.39 -5.64
C ASP A 159 14.18 4.52 -4.58
N GLY A 160 13.25 5.09 -3.81
CA GLY A 160 12.47 4.33 -2.84
C GLY A 160 11.55 3.28 -3.47
N HIS A 161 10.93 3.58 -4.62
CA HIS A 161 10.14 2.59 -5.37
C HIS A 161 11.00 1.50 -6.03
N LEU A 162 12.23 1.83 -6.44
CA LEU A 162 13.19 0.83 -6.93
C LEU A 162 13.67 -0.09 -5.81
N THR A 163 13.89 0.47 -4.61
CA THR A 163 14.27 -0.29 -3.42
C THR A 163 13.17 -1.29 -3.01
N TRP A 164 11.91 -0.87 -3.06
CA TRP A 164 10.74 -1.68 -2.70
C TRP A 164 9.92 -2.07 -3.94
N SER A 165 10.57 -2.74 -4.91
CA SER A 165 10.00 -2.95 -6.25
C SER A 165 8.82 -3.92 -6.29
N ARG A 166 8.91 -5.08 -5.61
CA ARG A 166 7.82 -6.05 -5.47
C ARG A 166 7.92 -6.80 -4.13
N PRO A 167 6.77 -7.17 -3.51
CA PRO A 167 6.74 -8.09 -2.39
C PRO A 167 7.03 -9.52 -2.81
#